data_AF-A0A505MJB9-F1
#
_entry.id   AF-A0A505MJB9-F1
#
_cell.length_a   1.000
_cell.length_b   1.000
_cell.length_c   1.000
_cell.angle_alpha   90.00
_cell.angle_beta   90.00
_cell.angle_gamma   90.00
#
_symmetry.space_group_name_H-M   'P 1'
#
loop_
_entity.id
_entity.type
_entity.pdbx_description
1 polymer ?
#
loop_
_entity_poly.entity_id
_entity_poly.type
_entity_poly.pdbx_seq_one_letter_code
_entity_poly.pdbx_strand_id
1 'polypeptide(L)'
;MSLLLESSIYHSLEEICLNSNESFSGLGIVFYENLDDLPFISLHKMSLSLEMQSLNFIKIMQEISKKTSIFHDGFHFFDINLCRITHISQYISPILSGVNEEKINNILPCGAREMTAFLTSYIKGVYCVGLISVNKKIKIFKDGEIVYSKDIL
;
A
#
# COMPACT_ATOMS: atom_id res chain seq x y z
N MET A 1 -11.51 -11.89 -14.20
CA MET A 1 -10.17 -11.59 -13.63
C MET A 1 -10.25 -10.84 -12.30
N SER A 2 -11.27 -9.99 -12.04
CA SER A 2 -11.29 -9.06 -10.88
C SER A 2 -11.50 -9.71 -9.50
N LEU A 3 -12.49 -10.61 -9.33
CA LEU A 3 -12.86 -11.12 -7.99
C LEU A 3 -11.77 -11.96 -7.30
N LEU A 4 -11.06 -12.79 -8.07
CA LEU A 4 -9.96 -13.61 -7.55
C LEU A 4 -8.80 -12.73 -7.10
N LEU A 5 -8.43 -11.72 -7.90
CA LEU A 5 -7.37 -10.78 -7.55
C LEU A 5 -7.73 -9.99 -6.29
N GLU A 6 -8.95 -9.45 -6.20
CA GLU A 6 -9.41 -8.73 -4.99
C GLU A 6 -9.34 -9.62 -3.76
N SER A 7 -9.84 -10.86 -3.85
CA SER A 7 -9.77 -11.82 -2.75
C SER A 7 -8.32 -12.12 -2.33
N SER A 8 -7.40 -12.26 -3.30
CA SER A 8 -5.97 -12.47 -3.02
C SER A 8 -5.32 -11.27 -2.35
N ILE A 9 -5.65 -10.05 -2.78
CA ILE A 9 -5.15 -8.81 -2.14
C ILE A 9 -5.64 -8.75 -0.69
N TYR A 10 -6.93 -9.00 -0.46
CA TYR A 10 -7.54 -8.92 0.86
C TYR A 10 -6.90 -9.93 1.80
N HIS A 11 -6.80 -11.19 1.35
CA HIS A 11 -6.18 -12.26 2.12
C HIS A 11 -4.70 -11.97 2.42
N SER A 12 -3.95 -11.43 1.47
CA SER A 12 -2.54 -11.09 1.69
C SER A 12 -2.37 -10.00 2.74
N LEU A 13 -3.21 -8.95 2.71
CA LEU A 13 -3.17 -7.89 3.73
C LEU A 13 -3.57 -8.41 5.10
N GLU A 14 -4.58 -9.29 5.18
CA GLU A 14 -4.95 -9.96 6.43
C GLU A 14 -3.82 -10.82 6.98
N GLU A 15 -3.17 -11.63 6.15
CA GLU A 15 -2.06 -12.47 6.56
C GLU A 15 -0.85 -11.64 7.02
N ILE A 16 -0.51 -10.55 6.32
CA ILE A 16 0.54 -9.62 6.76
C ILE A 16 0.17 -9.03 8.13
N CYS A 17 -1.08 -8.58 8.31
CA CYS A 17 -1.55 -7.95 9.54
C CYS A 17 -1.58 -8.92 10.72
N LEU A 18 -2.08 -10.15 10.53
CA LEU A 18 -2.18 -11.18 11.57
C LEU A 18 -0.80 -11.58 12.10
N ASN A 19 0.18 -11.67 11.20
CA ASN A 19 1.55 -12.03 11.54
C ASN A 19 2.43 -10.84 11.94
N SER A 20 1.88 -9.62 11.97
CA SER A 20 2.59 -8.43 12.47
C SER A 20 2.70 -8.46 14.01
N ASN A 21 3.83 -7.97 14.52
CA ASN A 21 4.12 -7.88 15.95
C ASN A 21 4.32 -6.41 16.39
N GLU A 22 4.73 -6.17 17.63
CA GLU A 22 4.89 -4.83 18.21
C GLU A 22 5.92 -3.93 17.48
N SER A 23 6.81 -4.54 16.70
CA SER A 23 7.76 -3.82 15.86
C SER A 23 7.15 -3.26 14.57
N PHE A 24 5.89 -3.57 14.26
CA PHE A 24 5.21 -3.08 13.06
C PHE A 24 5.01 -1.56 13.08
N SER A 25 5.30 -0.88 11.98
CA SER A 25 5.19 0.58 11.82
C SER A 25 4.00 1.01 10.95
N GLY A 26 3.19 0.07 10.51
CA GLY A 26 2.23 0.28 9.43
C GLY A 26 2.82 -0.06 8.07
N LEU A 27 1.96 -0.22 7.08
CA LEU A 27 2.32 -0.62 5.72
C LEU A 27 1.39 0.05 4.72
N GLY A 28 1.95 0.54 3.61
CA GLY A 28 1.18 1.00 2.45
C GLY A 28 1.63 0.31 1.17
N ILE A 29 0.69 -0.24 0.41
CA ILE A 29 0.95 -0.97 -0.82
C ILE A 29 0.07 -0.41 -1.93
N VAL A 30 0.69 0.03 -3.02
CA VAL A 30 -0.01 0.39 -4.26
C VAL A 30 -0.01 -0.83 -5.16
N PHE A 31 -1.19 -1.36 -5.44
CA PHE A 31 -1.40 -2.38 -6.46
C PHE A 31 -1.70 -1.66 -7.76
N TYR A 32 -0.90 -1.86 -8.80
CA TYR A 32 -0.98 -1.07 -10.03
C TYR A 32 -0.91 -1.95 -11.28
N GLU A 33 -1.50 -1.45 -12.36
CA GLU A 33 -1.43 -1.96 -13.73
C GLU A 33 -0.31 -1.28 -14.52
N ASN A 34 -0.20 0.04 -14.41
CA ASN A 34 0.88 0.86 -14.95
C ASN A 34 1.16 2.06 -14.02
N LEU A 35 2.29 2.74 -14.22
CA LEU A 35 2.77 3.82 -13.36
C LEU A 35 2.84 5.18 -14.07
N ASP A 36 2.34 5.27 -15.30
CA ASP A 36 2.58 6.42 -16.18
C ASP A 36 2.10 7.75 -15.57
N ASP A 37 0.98 7.72 -14.85
CA ASP A 37 0.35 8.88 -14.22
C ASP A 37 0.67 9.01 -12.72
N LEU A 38 1.45 8.09 -12.14
CA LEU A 38 1.77 8.08 -10.71
C LEU A 38 3.11 8.79 -10.46
N PRO A 39 3.14 9.98 -9.83
CA PRO A 39 4.39 10.63 -9.43
C PRO A 39 4.96 9.98 -8.17
N PHE A 40 6.14 9.38 -8.31
CA PHE A 40 6.86 8.79 -7.17
C PHE A 40 8.37 8.99 -7.28
N ILE A 41 9.04 8.91 -6.13
CA ILE A 41 10.50 8.85 -6.03
C ILE A 41 10.89 7.88 -4.92
N SER A 42 11.99 7.16 -5.10
CA SER A 42 12.47 6.28 -4.04
C SER A 42 13.07 7.07 -2.89
N LEU A 43 12.68 6.71 -1.66
CA LEU A 43 13.23 7.28 -0.43
C LEU A 43 14.65 6.77 -0.13
N HIS A 44 15.07 5.68 -0.78
CA HIS A 44 16.36 5.04 -0.54
C HIS A 44 17.07 4.71 -1.85
N LYS A 45 18.40 4.81 -1.84
CA LYS A 45 19.23 4.32 -2.95
C LYS A 45 19.45 2.80 -2.91
N MET A 46 19.16 2.18 -1.78
CA MET A 46 19.39 0.75 -1.54
C MET A 46 18.20 -0.06 -2.07
N SER A 47 18.51 -1.16 -2.74
CA SER A 47 17.53 -2.20 -3.06
C SER A 47 17.40 -3.20 -1.91
N LEU A 48 16.39 -4.06 -1.97
CA LEU A 48 16.33 -5.25 -1.13
C LEU A 48 17.60 -6.11 -1.30
N SER A 49 18.05 -6.75 -0.23
CA SER A 49 19.13 -7.73 -0.31
C SER A 49 18.71 -8.96 -1.14
N LEU A 50 19.68 -9.71 -1.66
CA LEU A 50 19.39 -10.95 -2.41
C LEU A 50 18.60 -11.95 -1.56
N GLU A 51 18.89 -12.04 -0.26
CA GLU A 51 18.15 -12.88 0.67
C GLU A 51 16.68 -12.45 0.76
N MET A 52 16.41 -11.15 0.90
CA MET A 52 15.03 -10.64 0.93
C MET A 52 14.31 -10.86 -0.40
N GLN A 53 15.00 -10.73 -1.53
CA GLN A 53 14.40 -10.97 -2.86
C GLN A 53 13.97 -12.44 -3.07
N SER A 54 14.53 -13.38 -2.31
CA SER A 54 14.13 -14.80 -2.36
C SER A 54 12.87 -15.12 -1.55
N LEU A 55 12.42 -14.19 -0.69
CA LEU A 55 11.23 -14.35 0.12
C LEU A 55 9.95 -14.13 -0.71
N ASN A 56 8.84 -14.69 -0.23
CA ASN A 56 7.54 -14.40 -0.83
C ASN A 56 7.07 -12.98 -0.47
N PHE A 57 6.08 -12.47 -1.21
CA PHE A 57 5.50 -11.14 -1.02
C PHE A 57 5.17 -10.81 0.45
N ILE A 58 4.46 -11.72 1.12
CA ILE A 58 3.98 -11.53 2.49
C ILE A 58 5.15 -11.37 3.47
N LYS A 59 6.15 -12.26 3.37
CA LYS A 59 7.37 -12.19 4.20
C LYS A 59 8.18 -10.92 3.92
N ILE A 60 8.32 -10.51 2.65
CA ILE A 60 9.00 -9.25 2.32
C ILE A 60 8.28 -8.08 2.99
N MET A 61 6.96 -8.00 2.85
CA MET A 61 6.15 -6.94 3.46
C MET A 61 6.25 -6.92 4.98
N GLN A 62 6.26 -8.09 5.63
CA GLN A 62 6.45 -8.21 7.08
C GLN A 62 7.84 -7.72 7.53
N GLU A 63 8.90 -8.06 6.80
CA GLU A 63 10.26 -7.64 7.16
C GLU A 63 10.45 -6.13 6.98
N ILE A 64 10.01 -5.58 5.85
CA ILE A 64 10.23 -4.16 5.57
C ILE A 64 9.39 -3.23 6.44
N SER A 65 8.24 -3.70 6.95
CA SER A 65 7.32 -2.92 7.79
C SER A 65 7.67 -2.93 9.28
N LYS A 66 8.82 -3.49 9.66
CA LYS A 66 9.37 -3.37 11.01
C LYS A 66 9.99 -1.99 11.19
N LYS A 67 9.80 -1.36 12.36
CA LYS A 67 10.43 -0.09 12.76
C LYS A 67 11.96 -0.07 12.60
N THR A 68 12.60 -1.23 12.65
CA THR A 68 14.06 -1.39 12.49
C THR A 68 14.50 -1.43 11.03
N SER A 69 13.59 -1.70 10.09
CA SER A 69 13.89 -1.72 8.67
C SER A 69 14.03 -0.29 8.17
N ILE A 70 15.06 -0.03 7.36
CA ILE A 70 15.21 1.28 6.70
C ILE A 70 14.08 1.54 5.69
N PHE A 71 13.40 0.49 5.21
CA PHE A 71 12.37 0.57 4.17
C PHE A 71 10.95 0.73 4.72
N HIS A 72 10.77 0.95 6.02
CA HIS A 72 9.46 0.93 6.68
C HIS A 72 8.56 2.11 6.35
N ASP A 73 9.13 3.17 5.76
CA ASP A 73 8.39 4.37 5.40
C ASP A 73 8.11 4.46 3.89
N GLY A 74 7.11 5.27 3.53
CA GLY A 74 6.58 5.38 2.18
C GLY A 74 5.64 4.24 1.80
N PHE A 75 5.53 4.01 0.50
CA PHE A 75 4.69 2.99 -0.12
C PHE A 75 5.53 1.97 -0.89
N HIS A 76 5.02 0.75 -0.99
CA HIS A 76 5.60 -0.33 -1.80
C HIS A 76 4.69 -0.61 -2.98
N PHE A 77 5.25 -0.90 -4.15
CA PHE A 77 4.46 -1.09 -5.36
C PHE A 77 4.46 -2.55 -5.78
N PHE A 78 3.26 -3.06 -6.02
CA PHE A 78 3.01 -4.39 -6.51
C PHE A 78 2.38 -4.31 -7.90
N ASP A 79 3.09 -4.86 -8.88
CA ASP A 79 2.62 -4.97 -10.26
C ASP A 79 1.65 -6.14 -10.36
N ILE A 80 0.38 -5.87 -10.64
CA ILE A 80 -0.64 -6.92 -10.71
C ILE A 80 -0.55 -7.76 -11.98
N ASN A 81 0.07 -7.24 -13.03
CA ASN A 81 0.24 -7.96 -14.29
C ASN A 81 1.41 -8.95 -14.19
N LEU A 82 2.48 -8.56 -13.48
CA LEU A 82 3.65 -9.41 -13.24
C LEU A 82 3.58 -10.21 -11.94
N CYS A 83 2.55 -9.99 -11.12
CA CYS A 83 2.36 -10.60 -9.80
C CYS A 83 3.61 -10.50 -8.90
N ARG A 84 4.26 -9.33 -8.85
CA ARG A 84 5.48 -9.13 -8.06
C ARG A 84 5.61 -7.71 -7.54
N ILE A 85 6.39 -7.58 -6.46
CA ILE A 85 6.85 -6.28 -5.99
C ILE A 85 7.86 -5.74 -6.99
N THR A 86 7.73 -4.46 -7.34
CA THR A 86 8.66 -3.77 -8.25
C THR A 86 9.38 -2.62 -7.58
N HIS A 87 8.76 -1.96 -6.60
CA HIS A 87 9.33 -0.82 -5.90
C HIS A 87 9.11 -0.93 -4.39
N ILE A 88 10.08 -0.47 -3.61
CA ILE A 88 10.06 -0.48 -2.15
C ILE A 88 10.33 0.93 -1.64
N SER A 89 9.59 1.39 -0.63
CA SER A 89 9.83 2.65 0.06
C SER A 89 9.88 3.84 -0.90
N GLN A 90 8.74 4.08 -1.52
CA GLN A 90 8.52 5.18 -2.44
C GLN A 90 7.76 6.30 -1.74
N TYR A 91 8.21 7.53 -1.91
CA TYR A 91 7.41 8.70 -1.65
C TYR A 91 6.47 8.92 -2.83
N ILE A 92 5.20 9.14 -2.53
CA ILE A 92 4.19 9.51 -3.53
C ILE A 92 3.78 10.95 -3.25
N SER A 93 3.80 11.78 -4.28
CA SER A 93 3.25 13.14 -4.24
C SER A 93 1.91 13.14 -4.98
N PRO A 94 0.80 12.75 -4.35
CA PRO A 94 -0.46 12.59 -5.04
C PRO A 94 -0.91 13.89 -5.72
N ILE A 95 -1.43 13.76 -6.94
CA ILE A 95 -1.95 14.88 -7.72
C ILE A 95 -3.35 15.20 -7.21
N LEU A 96 -3.62 16.47 -6.87
CA LEU A 96 -4.92 16.91 -6.36
C LEU A 96 -5.92 17.28 -7.47
N SER A 97 -5.46 17.41 -8.71
CA SER A 97 -6.32 17.78 -9.84
C SER A 97 -7.37 16.69 -10.11
N GLY A 98 -8.64 17.08 -10.10
CA GLY A 98 -9.77 16.16 -10.34
C GLY A 98 -10.30 15.45 -9.10
N VAL A 99 -9.73 15.72 -7.91
CA VAL A 99 -10.26 15.19 -6.65
C VAL A 99 -11.48 16.01 -6.24
N ASN A 100 -12.58 15.32 -5.97
CA ASN A 100 -13.80 15.95 -5.47
C ASN A 100 -13.65 16.27 -3.97
N GLU A 101 -13.64 17.56 -3.61
CA GLU A 101 -13.54 18.03 -2.22
C GLU A 101 -14.65 17.46 -1.31
N GLU A 102 -15.85 17.23 -1.84
CA GLU A 102 -16.95 16.61 -1.08
C GLU A 102 -16.62 15.16 -0.69
N LYS A 103 -15.94 14.40 -1.57
CA LYS A 103 -15.49 13.04 -1.25
C LYS A 103 -14.41 13.04 -0.17
N ILE A 104 -13.51 14.03 -0.17
CA ILE A 104 -12.48 14.18 0.88
C ILE A 104 -13.14 14.40 2.24
N ASN A 105 -14.12 15.31 2.31
CA ASN A 105 -14.81 15.67 3.55
C ASN A 105 -15.59 14.50 4.16
N ASN A 106 -16.06 13.56 3.34
CA ASN A 106 -16.78 12.37 3.79
C ASN A 106 -15.87 11.26 4.32
N ILE A 107 -14.56 11.29 4.02
CA ILE A 107 -13.62 10.25 4.43
C ILE A 107 -12.76 10.70 5.61
N LEU A 108 -12.45 12.01 5.71
CA LEU A 108 -11.55 12.60 6.71
C LEU A 108 -10.36 11.67 7.03
N PRO A 109 -9.45 11.41 6.07
CA PRO A 109 -8.35 10.48 6.26
C PRO A 109 -7.54 10.80 7.52
N CYS A 110 -7.24 9.77 8.32
CA CYS A 110 -6.48 9.94 9.55
C CYS A 110 -4.97 9.97 9.24
N GLY A 111 -4.47 11.17 8.91
CA GLY A 111 -3.05 11.43 8.71
C GLY A 111 -2.53 11.26 7.28
N ALA A 112 -1.25 11.59 7.10
CA ALA A 112 -0.64 11.74 5.77
C ALA A 112 -0.67 10.45 4.94
N ARG A 113 -0.32 9.30 5.52
CA ARG A 113 -0.31 8.01 4.79
C ARG A 113 -1.70 7.61 4.30
N GLU A 114 -2.74 7.83 5.12
CA GLU A 114 -4.11 7.54 4.72
C GLU A 114 -4.59 8.47 3.61
N MET A 115 -4.32 9.77 3.74
CA MET A 115 -4.62 10.75 2.68
C MET A 115 -3.92 10.39 1.37
N THR A 116 -2.63 10.07 1.41
CA THR A 116 -1.87 9.68 0.22
C THR A 116 -2.45 8.43 -0.42
N ALA A 117 -2.85 7.41 0.36
CA ALA A 117 -3.46 6.19 -0.19
C ALA A 117 -4.79 6.48 -0.88
N PHE A 118 -5.65 7.27 -0.24
CA PHE A 118 -6.92 7.71 -0.80
C PHE A 118 -6.72 8.45 -2.13
N LEU A 119 -5.87 9.47 -2.16
CA LEU A 119 -5.62 10.26 -3.38
C LEU A 119 -4.97 9.42 -4.48
N THR A 120 -4.02 8.55 -4.11
CA THR A 120 -3.35 7.65 -5.06
C THR A 120 -4.33 6.68 -5.71
N SER A 121 -5.40 6.28 -5.01
CA SER A 121 -6.42 5.39 -5.58
C SER A 121 -7.27 6.01 -6.70
N TYR A 122 -7.19 7.33 -6.92
CA TYR A 122 -7.80 8.00 -8.09
C TYR A 122 -6.92 7.96 -9.34
N ILE A 123 -5.63 7.66 -9.19
CA ILE A 123 -4.67 7.79 -10.27
C ILE A 123 -4.88 6.64 -11.26
N LYS A 124 -5.06 6.98 -12.53
CA LYS A 124 -5.19 5.99 -13.59
C LYS A 124 -3.97 5.06 -13.60
N GLY A 125 -4.23 3.77 -13.75
CA GLY A 125 -3.20 2.74 -13.65
C GLY A 125 -2.99 2.20 -12.24
N VAL A 126 -3.48 2.87 -11.19
CA VAL A 126 -3.58 2.27 -9.85
C VAL A 126 -4.84 1.42 -9.77
N TYR A 127 -4.70 0.15 -9.40
CA TYR A 127 -5.82 -0.77 -9.21
C TYR A 127 -6.50 -0.57 -7.86
N CYS A 128 -5.70 -0.51 -6.80
CA CYS A 128 -6.14 -0.14 -5.45
C CYS A 128 -4.92 0.17 -4.56
N VAL A 129 -5.15 0.80 -3.42
CA VAL A 129 -4.13 1.03 -2.39
C VAL A 129 -4.54 0.36 -1.09
N GLY A 130 -3.74 -0.59 -0.63
CA GLY A 130 -3.91 -1.27 0.65
C GLY A 130 -3.11 -0.58 1.76
N LEU A 131 -3.74 -0.37 2.91
CA LEU A 131 -3.10 0.13 4.11
C LEU A 131 -3.32 -0.84 5.27
N ILE A 132 -2.28 -1.00 6.08
CA ILE A 132 -2.35 -1.63 7.40
C ILE A 132 -1.79 -0.61 8.40
N SER A 133 -2.60 -0.18 9.37
CA SER A 133 -2.18 0.75 10.41
C SER A 133 -1.37 0.05 11.51
N VAL A 134 -0.63 0.82 12.32
CA VAL A 134 0.05 0.30 13.52
C VAL A 134 -0.91 -0.42 14.47
N ASN A 135 -2.17 0.02 14.52
CA ASN A 135 -3.22 -0.57 15.36
C ASN A 135 -3.94 -1.74 14.68
N LYS A 136 -3.31 -2.40 13.70
CA LYS A 136 -3.85 -3.57 12.98
C LYS A 136 -5.20 -3.33 12.29
N LYS A 137 -5.44 -2.10 11.85
CA LYS A 137 -6.59 -1.76 10.98
C LYS A 137 -6.18 -1.86 9.52
N ILE A 138 -6.91 -2.66 8.75
CA ILE A 138 -6.76 -2.77 7.30
C ILE A 138 -7.76 -1.83 6.64
N LYS A 139 -7.31 -1.06 5.64
CA LYS A 139 -8.17 -0.30 4.73
C LYS A 139 -7.72 -0.51 3.29
N ILE A 140 -8.66 -0.56 2.35
CA ILE A 140 -8.36 -0.62 0.92
C ILE A 140 -9.13 0.49 0.22
N PHE A 141 -8.39 1.30 -0.53
CA PHE A 141 -8.90 2.40 -1.32
C PHE A 141 -8.88 2.02 -2.80
N LYS A 142 -10.00 2.25 -3.49
CA LYS A 142 -10.15 2.01 -4.93
C LYS A 142 -11.08 3.06 -5.50
N ASP A 143 -10.68 3.68 -6.62
CA ASP A 143 -11.45 4.74 -7.29
C ASP A 143 -11.88 5.87 -6.34
N GLY A 144 -11.06 6.15 -5.32
CA GLY A 144 -11.37 7.17 -4.34
C GLY A 144 -12.43 6.78 -3.31
N GLU A 145 -12.61 5.50 -3.03
CA GLU A 145 -13.57 4.99 -2.05
C GLU A 145 -12.94 3.92 -1.18
N ILE A 146 -13.43 3.80 0.06
CA ILE A 146 -13.04 2.69 0.95
C ILE A 146 -13.90 1.48 0.57
N VAL A 147 -13.29 0.51 -0.12
CA VAL A 147 -13.98 -0.72 -0.54
C VAL A 147 -13.83 -1.85 0.48
N TYR A 148 -12.90 -1.70 1.42
CA TYR A 148 -12.68 -2.64 2.52
C TYR A 148 -12.13 -1.90 3.74
N SER A 149 -12.67 -2.21 4.92
CA SER A 149 -12.13 -1.76 6.21
C SER A 149 -12.40 -2.80 7.28
N LYS A 150 -11.35 -3.26 7.97
CA LYS A 150 -11.47 -4.26 9.04
C LYS A 150 -10.43 -4.00 10.13
N ASP A 151 -10.87 -4.09 11.37
CA ASP A 151 -10.00 -4.12 12.54
C ASP A 151 -9.68 -5.59 12.86
N ILE A 152 -8.40 -5.96 12.83
CA ILE A 152 -7.91 -7.30 13.19
C ILE A 152 -7.50 -7.23 14.67
N LEU A 153 -8.50 -7.28 15.56
CA LEU A 153 -8.32 -7.40 17.02
C LEU A 153 -8.47 -8.85 17.45
#